data_AF-A0A2V7X0M7-F1
#
_entry.id   AF-A0A2V7X0M7-F1
#
_cell.length_a   1.000
_cell.length_b   1.000
_cell.length_c   1.000
_cell.angle_alpha   90.00
_cell.angle_beta   90.00
_cell.angle_gamma   90.00
#
_symmetry.space_group_name_H-M   'P 1'
#
loop_
_entity.id
_entity.type
_entity.pdbx_description
1 polymer ?
#
loop_
_entity_poly.entity_id
_entity_poly.type
_entity_poly.pdbx_seq_one_letter_code
_entity_poly.pdbx_strand_id
1 'polypeptide(L)'
;MRALRQSDAIGPALAAMALAAWPLGLLFRVSAPEMLEGQKTVNDAAYLVEQGGPLLWLFTAGALARWMERRAVPPLAALAAVALLALPSTVQFAIKKAAEPPDPLPAPMVRAMRALAADSRPGEVVLQRPGARYPAAPVILIGRRVPYERFTPWLTQFAPAPALEARHDLVYRFFHTSDRAEAIAIARGLGARYVALYGSDRLRFDGAGLLVPVHEEEGARVYRLAD
;
A
#
# COMPACT_ATOMS: atom_id res chain seq x y z
N MET A 1 2.17 -20.09 -31.23
CA MET A 1 3.60 -20.48 -31.40
C MET A 1 4.36 -19.74 -32.51
N ARG A 2 3.73 -19.18 -33.57
CA ARG A 2 4.43 -18.37 -34.61
C ARG A 2 4.96 -17.02 -34.09
N ALA A 3 4.26 -16.38 -33.15
CA ALA A 3 4.65 -15.09 -32.57
C ALA A 3 5.91 -15.15 -31.66
N LEU A 4 6.29 -16.33 -31.16
CA LEU A 4 7.48 -16.54 -30.33
C LEU A 4 8.76 -16.83 -31.15
N ARG A 5 8.65 -16.96 -32.48
CA ARG A 5 9.77 -17.25 -33.39
C ARG A 5 10.36 -16.01 -34.07
N GLN A 6 9.76 -14.84 -33.88
CA GLN A 6 10.33 -13.57 -34.34
C GLN A 6 11.03 -12.88 -33.17
N SER A 7 12.34 -13.07 -33.08
CA SER A 7 13.23 -12.35 -32.16
C SER A 7 13.21 -10.83 -32.33
N ASP A 8 12.66 -10.34 -33.45
CA ASP A 8 12.77 -8.94 -33.86
C ASP A 8 11.65 -8.03 -33.32
N ALA A 9 10.57 -8.59 -32.77
CA ALA A 9 9.43 -7.80 -32.32
C ALA A 9 9.53 -7.35 -30.84
N ILE A 10 10.36 -8.01 -30.03
CA ILE A 10 10.45 -7.75 -28.58
C ILE A 10 11.07 -6.38 -28.31
N GLY A 11 12.18 -6.04 -28.98
CA GLY A 11 12.84 -4.74 -28.83
C GLY A 11 11.94 -3.55 -29.20
N PRO A 12 11.33 -3.54 -30.41
CA PRO A 12 10.37 -2.50 -30.80
C PRO A 12 9.14 -2.41 -29.90
N ALA A 13 8.60 -3.54 -29.43
CA ALA A 13 7.47 -3.56 -28.50
C ALA A 13 7.82 -2.94 -27.14
N LEU A 14 8.99 -3.27 -26.60
CA LEU A 14 9.50 -2.68 -25.35
C LEU A 14 9.82 -1.18 -25.52
N ALA A 15 10.33 -0.76 -26.67
CA ALA A 15 10.59 0.66 -26.97
C ALA A 15 9.29 1.47 -27.07
N ALA A 16 8.29 0.92 -27.78
CA ALA A 16 6.96 1.51 -27.85
C ALA A 16 6.32 1.60 -26.46
N MET A 17 6.45 0.55 -25.65
CA MET A 17 5.97 0.55 -24.27
C MET A 17 6.65 1.61 -23.41
N ALA A 18 7.98 1.75 -23.50
CA ALA A 18 8.74 2.76 -22.76
C ALA A 18 8.35 4.19 -23.17
N LEU A 19 8.22 4.46 -24.48
CA LEU A 19 7.84 5.78 -25.01
C LEU A 19 6.38 6.13 -24.71
N ALA A 20 5.48 5.14 -24.70
CA ALA A 20 4.07 5.34 -24.39
C ALA A 20 3.81 5.44 -22.88
N ALA A 21 4.67 4.89 -22.02
CA ALA A 21 4.42 4.84 -20.58
C ALA A 21 4.27 6.22 -19.92
N TRP A 22 5.06 7.21 -20.34
CA TRP A 22 4.97 8.58 -19.81
C TRP A 22 3.69 9.31 -20.23
N PRO A 23 3.33 9.40 -21.53
CA PRO A 23 2.06 9.99 -21.93
C PRO A 23 0.87 9.19 -21.41
N LEU A 24 0.94 7.86 -21.35
CA LEU A 24 -0.13 7.06 -20.74
C LEU A 24 -0.28 7.36 -19.24
N GLY A 25 0.81 7.40 -18.50
CA GLY A 25 0.81 7.69 -17.06
C GLY A 25 0.40 9.12 -16.69
N LEU A 26 0.64 10.10 -17.57
CA LEU A 26 0.25 11.50 -17.37
C LEU A 26 -1.17 11.82 -17.87
N LEU A 27 -1.61 11.17 -18.97
CA LEU A 27 -2.91 11.45 -19.60
C LEU A 27 -4.03 10.57 -19.04
N PHE A 28 -3.72 9.34 -18.64
CA PHE A 28 -4.72 8.46 -18.06
C PHE A 28 -4.77 8.63 -16.55
N ARG A 29 -6.00 8.67 -16.04
CA ARG A 29 -6.28 8.35 -14.65
C ARG A 29 -6.81 6.93 -14.62
N VAL A 30 -5.99 6.01 -14.13
CA VAL A 30 -6.43 4.67 -13.76
C VAL A 30 -6.71 4.75 -12.28
N SER A 31 -7.96 4.92 -11.89
CA SER A 31 -8.40 4.86 -10.51
C SER A 31 -9.50 3.82 -10.38
N ALA A 32 -9.74 3.33 -9.17
CA ALA A 32 -10.93 2.56 -8.88
C ALA A 32 -12.18 3.33 -9.41
N PRO A 33 -13.14 2.64 -10.05
CA PRO A 33 -14.31 3.28 -10.67
C PRO A 33 -15.22 3.96 -9.65
N GLU A 34 -15.17 3.52 -8.39
CA GLU A 34 -15.98 4.05 -7.30
C GLU A 34 -15.10 4.25 -6.05
N MET A 35 -15.27 5.38 -5.37
CA MET A 35 -14.53 5.73 -4.17
C MET A 35 -15.47 6.25 -3.10
N LEU A 36 -15.21 5.86 -1.84
CA LEU A 36 -15.97 6.37 -0.71
C LEU A 36 -15.56 7.80 -0.37
N GLU A 37 -16.50 8.57 0.18
CA GLU A 37 -16.25 9.94 0.63
C GLU A 37 -15.07 9.99 1.63
N GLY A 38 -14.10 10.88 1.36
CA GLY A 38 -12.89 11.06 2.17
C GLY A 38 -11.77 10.05 1.91
N GLN A 39 -11.89 9.13 0.96
CA GLN A 39 -10.76 8.32 0.49
C GLN A 39 -9.93 9.11 -0.55
N LYS A 40 -8.60 8.93 -0.51
CA LYS A 40 -7.71 9.54 -1.50
C LYS A 40 -7.78 8.77 -2.81
N THR A 41 -8.07 9.47 -3.91
CA THR A 41 -7.94 8.89 -5.25
C THR A 41 -6.49 8.56 -5.55
N VAL A 42 -6.20 7.27 -5.60
CA VAL A 42 -4.93 6.75 -6.08
C VAL A 42 -5.02 6.66 -7.60
N ASN A 43 -4.15 7.39 -8.30
CA ASN A 43 -3.97 7.19 -9.73
C ASN A 43 -2.93 6.09 -9.95
N ASP A 44 -3.40 4.87 -10.18
CA ASP A 44 -2.57 3.71 -10.50
C ASP A 44 -1.81 3.88 -11.82
N ALA A 45 -2.16 4.87 -12.66
CA ALA A 45 -1.37 5.22 -13.85
C ALA A 45 0.05 5.72 -13.49
N ALA A 46 0.28 6.13 -12.25
CA ALA A 46 1.63 6.40 -11.74
C ALA A 46 2.55 5.17 -11.86
N TYR A 47 2.01 3.94 -11.71
CA TYR A 47 2.79 2.73 -11.93
C TYR A 47 3.29 2.59 -13.37
N LEU A 48 2.55 3.09 -14.37
CA LEU A 48 3.04 3.12 -15.76
C LEU A 48 4.29 3.99 -15.88
N VAL A 49 4.32 5.13 -15.19
CA VAL A 49 5.50 6.02 -15.15
C VAL A 49 6.66 5.34 -14.42
N GLU A 50 6.39 4.74 -13.25
CA GLU A 50 7.41 4.06 -12.44
C GLU A 50 8.05 2.88 -13.17
N GLN A 51 7.27 2.08 -13.91
CA GLN A 51 7.77 0.92 -14.66
C GLN A 51 8.33 1.32 -16.03
N GLY A 52 7.79 2.36 -16.66
CA GLY A 52 8.23 2.84 -17.97
C GLY A 52 9.57 3.56 -17.96
N GLY A 53 9.88 4.29 -16.89
CA GLY A 53 11.14 5.03 -16.73
C GLY A 53 12.39 4.16 -16.87
N PRO A 54 12.51 3.05 -16.14
CA PRO A 54 13.65 2.12 -16.27
C PRO A 54 13.80 1.53 -17.67
N LEU A 55 12.70 1.21 -18.35
CA LEU A 55 12.73 0.69 -19.72
C LEU A 55 13.22 1.74 -20.72
N LEU A 56 12.81 3.00 -20.54
CA LEU A 56 13.27 4.11 -21.37
C LEU A 56 14.79 4.31 -21.26
N TRP A 57 15.36 4.10 -20.06
CA TRP A 57 16.81 4.17 -19.83
C TRP A 57 17.59 3.12 -20.62
N LEU A 58 17.07 1.89 -20.76
CA LEU A 58 17.73 0.85 -21.55
C LEU A 58 17.83 1.24 -23.03
N PHE A 59 16.75 1.76 -23.62
CA PHE A 59 16.75 2.24 -25.00
C PHE A 59 17.59 3.50 -25.19
N THR A 60 17.53 4.43 -24.23
CA THR A 60 18.33 5.66 -24.24
C THR A 60 19.82 5.33 -24.19
N ALA A 61 20.24 4.41 -23.33
CA ALA A 61 21.64 3.95 -23.25
C ALA A 61 22.10 3.29 -24.55
N GLY A 62 21.27 2.41 -25.14
CA GLY A 62 21.58 1.79 -26.43
C GLY A 62 21.67 2.79 -27.59
N ALA A 63 20.78 3.78 -27.64
CA ALA A 63 20.80 4.84 -28.65
C ALA A 63 22.02 5.76 -28.50
N LEU A 64 22.37 6.13 -27.26
CA LEU A 64 23.54 6.94 -26.94
C LEU A 64 24.83 6.22 -27.33
N ALA A 65 24.98 4.93 -26.98
CA ALA A 65 26.16 4.15 -27.36
C ALA A 65 26.38 4.13 -28.88
N ARG A 66 25.32 3.86 -29.66
CA ARG A 66 25.39 3.87 -31.13
C ARG A 66 25.66 5.26 -31.71
N TRP A 67 25.15 6.31 -31.08
CA TRP A 67 25.42 7.68 -31.51
C TRP A 67 26.88 8.07 -31.23
N MET A 68 27.41 7.71 -30.06
CA MET A 68 28.81 7.95 -29.69
C MET A 68 29.78 7.23 -30.64
N GLU A 69 29.51 5.96 -30.97
CA GLU A 69 30.28 5.19 -31.94
C GLU A 69 30.35 5.88 -33.30
N ARG A 70 29.21 6.38 -33.81
CA ARG A 70 29.14 7.05 -35.13
C ARG A 70 29.79 8.43 -35.16
N ARG A 71 29.81 9.14 -34.04
CA ARG A 71 30.31 10.51 -33.92
C ARG A 71 31.71 10.59 -33.32
N ALA A 72 32.33 9.44 -33.03
CA ALA A 72 33.61 9.33 -32.32
C ALA A 72 33.65 10.17 -31.03
N VAL A 73 32.52 10.24 -30.32
CA VAL A 73 32.45 10.99 -29.05
C VAL A 73 33.22 10.23 -27.98
N PRO A 74 34.15 10.88 -27.27
CA PRO A 74 34.90 10.20 -26.21
C PRO A 74 33.93 9.74 -25.11
N PRO A 75 34.09 8.52 -24.57
CA PRO A 75 33.23 7.97 -23.52
C PRO A 75 33.03 8.90 -22.32
N LEU A 76 34.08 9.65 -21.97
CA LEU A 76 34.06 10.62 -20.88
C LEU A 76 33.03 11.76 -21.08
N ALA A 77 32.87 12.25 -22.31
CA ALA A 77 31.94 13.34 -22.62
C ALA A 77 30.48 12.88 -22.55
N ALA A 78 30.20 11.63 -22.98
CA ALA A 78 28.88 11.06 -22.85
C ALA A 78 28.51 10.73 -21.40
N LEU A 79 29.47 10.22 -20.61
CA LEU A 79 29.31 10.05 -19.18
C LEU A 79 29.01 11.39 -18.49
N ALA A 80 29.72 12.46 -18.85
CA ALA A 80 29.47 13.80 -18.32
C ALA A 80 28.06 14.31 -18.66
N ALA A 81 27.57 14.08 -19.89
CA ALA A 81 26.22 14.47 -20.29
C ALA A 81 25.13 13.68 -19.54
N VAL A 82 25.27 12.36 -19.42
CA VAL A 82 24.35 11.50 -18.64
C VAL A 82 24.36 11.92 -17.17
N ALA A 83 25.55 12.17 -16.61
CA ALA A 83 25.73 12.65 -15.25
C ALA A 83 25.02 14.00 -15.05
N LEU A 84 25.19 14.97 -15.95
CA LEU A 84 24.52 16.28 -15.88
C LEU A 84 22.99 16.17 -15.91
N LEU A 85 22.44 15.22 -16.68
CA LEU A 85 20.99 15.04 -16.81
C LEU A 85 20.38 14.24 -15.65
N ALA A 86 21.11 13.27 -15.09
CA ALA A 86 20.57 12.33 -14.09
C ALA A 86 21.01 12.62 -12.64
N LEU A 87 22.20 13.22 -12.43
CA LEU A 87 22.68 13.52 -11.07
C LEU A 87 21.78 14.50 -10.33
N PRO A 88 21.25 15.59 -10.90
CA PRO A 88 20.46 16.55 -10.12
C PRO A 88 19.25 15.91 -9.45
N SER A 89 18.46 15.12 -10.20
CA SER A 89 17.30 14.42 -9.65
C SER A 89 17.69 13.30 -8.70
N THR A 90 18.78 12.59 -8.98
CA THR A 90 19.29 11.49 -8.13
C THR A 90 19.81 12.02 -6.79
N VAL A 91 20.60 13.10 -6.83
CA VAL A 91 21.13 13.78 -5.65
C VAL A 91 19.99 14.42 -4.86
N GLN A 92 19.04 15.09 -5.51
CA GLN A 92 17.85 15.62 -4.84
C GLN A 92 17.06 14.50 -4.14
N PHE A 93 16.83 13.37 -4.80
CA PHE A 93 16.14 12.22 -4.22
C PHE A 93 16.92 11.65 -3.02
N ALA A 94 18.23 11.45 -3.17
CA ALA A 94 19.09 10.92 -2.11
C ALA A 94 19.14 11.86 -0.90
N ILE A 95 19.32 13.18 -1.11
CA ILE A 95 19.27 14.19 -0.05
C ILE A 95 17.91 14.20 0.62
N LYS A 96 16.82 14.22 -0.17
CA LYS A 96 15.47 14.18 0.39
C LYS A 96 15.27 12.93 1.24
N LYS A 97 15.66 11.75 0.77
CA LYS A 97 15.52 10.49 1.51
C LYS A 97 16.44 10.38 2.72
N ALA A 98 17.62 10.97 2.68
CA ALA A 98 18.53 11.01 3.82
C ALA A 98 18.08 12.02 4.89
N ALA A 99 17.43 13.12 4.49
CA ALA A 99 17.00 14.19 5.39
C ALA A 99 15.55 14.02 5.90
N GLU A 100 14.71 13.28 5.19
CA GLU A 100 13.34 13.00 5.59
C GLU A 100 13.35 11.97 6.73
N PRO A 101 12.94 12.33 7.96
CA PRO A 101 12.88 11.37 9.05
C PRO A 101 11.88 10.26 8.67
N PRO A 102 12.19 8.98 8.96
CA PRO A 102 11.24 7.90 8.72
C PRO A 102 9.98 8.19 9.54
N ASP A 103 8.79 8.03 8.92
CA ASP A 103 7.53 8.17 9.63
C ASP A 103 7.40 7.00 10.64
N PRO A 104 7.58 7.24 11.95
CA PRO A 104 7.76 6.16 12.89
C PRO A 104 6.41 5.61 13.35
N LEU A 105 6.24 4.29 13.26
CA LEU A 105 5.15 3.62 13.97
C LEU A 105 5.45 3.64 15.48
N PRO A 106 4.50 4.03 16.34
CA PRO A 106 4.68 4.03 17.78
C PRO A 106 5.16 2.66 18.30
N ALA A 107 6.20 2.66 19.14
CA ALA A 107 6.78 1.42 19.68
C ALA A 107 5.77 0.50 20.40
N PRO A 108 4.77 1.01 21.16
CA PRO A 108 3.72 0.18 21.72
C PRO A 108 2.92 -0.58 20.66
N MET A 109 2.63 0.05 19.50
CA MET A 109 1.92 -0.63 18.41
C MET A 109 2.73 -1.81 17.86
N VAL A 110 4.04 -1.65 17.70
CA VAL A 110 4.93 -2.72 17.22
C VAL A 110 4.98 -3.88 18.22
N ARG A 111 5.08 -3.60 19.52
CA ARG A 111 5.05 -4.62 20.58
C ARG A 111 3.71 -5.35 20.64
N ALA A 112 2.61 -4.62 20.55
CA ALA A 112 1.26 -5.18 20.49
C ALA A 112 1.08 -6.12 19.29
N MET A 113 1.60 -5.75 18.11
CA MET A 113 1.57 -6.62 16.94
C MET A 113 2.46 -7.85 17.09
N ARG A 114 3.63 -7.73 17.74
CA ARG A 114 4.46 -8.90 18.05
C ARG A 114 3.73 -9.89 18.97
N ALA A 115 3.04 -9.39 20.00
CA ALA A 115 2.22 -10.22 20.87
C ALA A 115 1.06 -10.88 20.10
N LEU A 116 0.36 -10.12 19.26
CA LEU A 116 -0.69 -10.66 18.40
C LEU A 116 -0.15 -11.71 17.41
N ALA A 117 1.03 -11.52 16.85
CA ALA A 117 1.65 -12.49 15.93
C ALA A 117 1.90 -13.84 16.59
N ALA A 118 2.31 -13.84 17.86
CA ALA A 118 2.51 -15.05 18.65
C ALA A 118 1.18 -15.73 19.02
N ASP A 119 0.10 -14.95 19.15
CA ASP A 119 -1.20 -15.43 19.57
C ASP A 119 -2.10 -15.93 18.43
N SER A 120 -1.90 -15.42 17.22
CA SER A 120 -2.81 -15.58 16.08
C SER A 120 -2.17 -16.34 14.92
N ARG A 121 -3.01 -16.84 14.00
CA ARG A 121 -2.62 -17.54 12.77
C ARG A 121 -2.80 -16.66 11.53
N PRO A 122 -2.05 -16.92 10.45
CA PRO A 122 -2.29 -16.27 9.16
C PRO A 122 -3.76 -16.40 8.73
N GLY A 123 -4.31 -15.30 8.21
CA GLY A 123 -5.70 -15.25 7.74
C GLY A 123 -6.74 -14.92 8.82
N GLU A 124 -6.40 -14.98 10.11
CA GLU A 124 -7.31 -14.52 11.17
C GLU A 124 -7.59 -13.01 11.04
N VAL A 125 -8.81 -12.64 11.41
CA VAL A 125 -9.36 -11.30 11.22
C VAL A 125 -9.24 -10.49 12.49
N VAL A 126 -8.66 -9.30 12.35
CA VAL A 126 -8.42 -8.34 13.42
C VAL A 126 -9.27 -7.10 13.14
N LEU A 127 -10.17 -6.77 14.07
CA LEU A 127 -10.88 -5.51 14.07
C LEU A 127 -9.91 -4.40 14.49
N GLN A 128 -9.71 -3.45 13.59
CA GLN A 128 -8.99 -2.21 13.86
C GLN A 128 -9.88 -1.06 13.41
N ARG A 129 -9.84 0.05 14.14
CA ARG A 129 -10.49 1.27 13.67
C ARG A 129 -9.85 1.72 12.35
N PRO A 130 -10.64 2.06 11.32
CA PRO A 130 -10.09 2.55 10.06
C PRO A 130 -9.37 3.87 10.27
N GLY A 131 -8.05 3.88 10.08
CA GLY A 131 -7.20 5.06 10.15
C GLY A 131 -6.87 5.60 8.76
N ALA A 132 -6.66 6.92 8.65
CA ALA A 132 -6.23 7.57 7.40
C ALA A 132 -4.71 7.77 7.30
N ARG A 133 -3.99 7.73 8.44
CA ARG A 133 -2.56 8.06 8.50
C ARG A 133 -1.66 6.92 8.05
N TYR A 134 -1.98 5.70 8.45
CA TYR A 134 -1.15 4.51 8.19
C TYR A 134 -2.02 3.36 7.66
N PRO A 135 -1.44 2.43 6.87
CA PRO A 135 -2.08 1.15 6.62
C PRO A 135 -2.35 0.42 7.93
N ALA A 136 -3.32 -0.49 7.91
CA ALA A 136 -3.66 -1.25 9.09
C ALA A 136 -2.46 -2.06 9.61
N ALA A 137 -2.06 -1.83 10.87
CA ALA A 137 -0.87 -2.43 11.46
C ALA A 137 -0.89 -3.97 11.44
N PRO A 138 -2.04 -4.66 11.66
CA PRO A 138 -2.13 -6.11 11.51
C PRO A 138 -1.76 -6.58 10.09
N VAL A 139 -2.07 -5.80 9.05
CA VAL A 139 -1.75 -6.15 7.66
C VAL A 139 -0.25 -6.01 7.43
N ILE A 140 0.32 -4.83 7.70
CA ILE A 140 1.70 -4.50 7.30
C ILE A 140 2.78 -5.09 8.20
N LEU A 141 2.51 -5.31 9.49
CA LEU A 141 3.52 -5.81 10.42
C LEU A 141 3.51 -7.34 10.55
N ILE A 142 2.34 -7.97 10.42
CA ILE A 142 2.17 -9.38 10.78
C ILE A 142 1.30 -10.19 9.81
N GLY A 143 0.83 -9.59 8.69
CA GLY A 143 0.08 -10.28 7.65
C GLY A 143 -1.26 -10.86 8.12
N ARG A 144 -1.99 -10.16 8.98
CA ARG A 144 -3.36 -10.50 9.40
C ARG A 144 -4.39 -9.71 8.62
N ARG A 145 -5.60 -10.25 8.51
CA ARG A 145 -6.67 -9.63 7.74
C ARG A 145 -7.36 -8.58 8.60
N VAL A 146 -7.78 -7.48 7.99
CA VAL A 146 -8.70 -6.52 8.59
C VAL A 146 -9.96 -6.45 7.73
N PRO A 147 -11.16 -6.32 8.32
CA PRO A 147 -12.40 -6.31 7.54
C PRO A 147 -12.51 -5.12 6.58
N TYR A 148 -11.91 -3.99 6.96
CA TYR A 148 -11.95 -2.75 6.21
C TYR A 148 -10.76 -1.85 6.59
N GLU A 149 -10.03 -1.35 5.60
CA GLU A 149 -9.05 -0.28 5.74
C GLU A 149 -9.15 0.71 4.57
N ARG A 150 -8.69 1.95 4.77
CA ARG A 150 -8.76 3.03 3.76
C ARG A 150 -7.44 3.33 3.08
N PHE A 151 -6.35 2.73 3.53
CA PHE A 151 -5.01 3.08 3.07
C PHE A 151 -4.62 2.33 1.79
N THR A 152 -4.85 1.02 1.76
CA THR A 152 -4.49 0.18 0.61
C THR A 152 -5.64 0.13 -0.40
N PRO A 153 -5.41 0.53 -1.67
CA PRO A 153 -6.47 0.57 -2.70
C PRO A 153 -6.93 -0.82 -3.16
N TRP A 154 -6.35 -1.91 -2.64
CA TRP A 154 -6.71 -3.26 -3.05
C TRP A 154 -8.21 -3.55 -2.85
N LEU A 155 -8.79 -3.15 -1.72
CA LEU A 155 -10.22 -3.37 -1.48
C LEU A 155 -11.09 -2.56 -2.44
N THR A 156 -10.71 -1.32 -2.78
CA THR A 156 -11.44 -0.47 -3.72
C THR A 156 -11.27 -0.91 -5.17
N GLN A 157 -10.20 -1.62 -5.51
CA GLN A 157 -9.96 -2.15 -6.86
C GLN A 157 -10.83 -3.38 -7.19
N PHE A 158 -11.18 -4.21 -6.20
CA PHE A 158 -11.84 -5.51 -6.45
C PHE A 158 -13.24 -5.65 -5.85
N ALA A 159 -13.72 -4.70 -5.04
CA ALA A 159 -15.06 -4.72 -4.48
C ALA A 159 -15.91 -3.54 -4.98
N PRO A 160 -17.21 -3.75 -5.28
CA PRO A 160 -18.11 -2.67 -5.66
C PRO A 160 -18.37 -1.74 -4.46
N ALA A 161 -18.68 -0.46 -4.69
CA ALA A 161 -18.87 0.51 -3.60
C ALA A 161 -19.91 0.09 -2.56
N PRO A 162 -21.10 -0.46 -2.92
CA PRO A 162 -22.07 -0.89 -1.91
C PRO A 162 -21.52 -1.93 -0.93
N ALA A 163 -20.62 -2.81 -1.40
CA ALA A 163 -19.99 -3.81 -0.53
C ALA A 163 -18.94 -3.19 0.40
N LEU A 164 -18.28 -2.11 -0.04
CA LEU A 164 -17.33 -1.35 0.77
C LEU A 164 -18.03 -0.48 1.80
N GLU A 165 -19.15 0.15 1.43
CA GLU A 165 -20.03 0.91 2.33
C GLU A 165 -20.57 0.00 3.43
N ALA A 166 -21.17 -1.13 3.07
CA ALA A 166 -21.69 -2.08 4.05
C ALA A 166 -20.62 -2.58 5.03
N ARG A 167 -19.39 -2.85 4.55
CA ARG A 167 -18.27 -3.23 5.42
C ARG A 167 -17.79 -2.07 6.29
N HIS A 168 -17.71 -0.86 5.73
CA HIS A 168 -17.36 0.33 6.49
C HIS A 168 -18.34 0.56 7.63
N ASP A 169 -19.64 0.48 7.35
CA ASP A 169 -20.72 0.68 8.30
C ASP A 169 -20.70 -0.34 9.43
N LEU A 170 -20.47 -1.62 9.11
CA LEU A 170 -20.33 -2.66 10.14
C LEU A 170 -19.16 -2.38 11.07
N VAL A 171 -17.97 -2.08 10.52
CA VAL A 171 -16.79 -1.76 11.33
C VAL A 171 -17.03 -0.47 12.13
N TYR A 172 -17.64 0.54 11.53
CA TYR A 172 -17.97 1.79 12.20
C TYR A 172 -18.92 1.53 13.38
N ARG A 173 -20.02 0.81 13.17
CA ARG A 173 -21.00 0.44 14.20
C ARG A 173 -20.35 -0.33 15.34
N PHE A 174 -19.46 -1.30 15.06
CA PHE A 174 -18.75 -2.05 16.10
C PHE A 174 -18.01 -1.13 17.09
N PHE A 175 -17.31 -0.11 16.60
CA PHE A 175 -16.58 0.83 17.47
C PHE A 175 -17.45 1.91 18.13
N HIS A 176 -18.72 2.06 17.71
CA HIS A 176 -19.60 3.15 18.18
C HIS A 176 -20.85 2.66 18.94
N THR A 177 -21.20 1.38 18.86
CA THR A 177 -22.33 0.82 19.61
C THR A 177 -21.99 0.67 21.09
N SER A 178 -22.97 0.95 21.94
CA SER A 178 -22.96 0.60 23.36
C SER A 178 -23.66 -0.74 23.63
N ASP A 179 -24.34 -1.31 22.63
CA ASP A 179 -24.99 -2.62 22.75
C ASP A 179 -23.97 -3.74 22.54
N ARG A 180 -23.76 -4.52 23.59
CA ARG A 180 -22.86 -5.68 23.58
C ARG A 180 -23.33 -6.77 22.62
N ALA A 181 -24.64 -7.01 22.51
CA ALA A 181 -25.17 -8.05 21.63
C ALA A 181 -24.93 -7.69 20.16
N GLU A 182 -25.16 -6.42 19.80
CA GLU A 182 -24.82 -5.89 18.48
C GLU A 182 -23.32 -6.02 18.18
N ALA A 183 -22.45 -5.62 19.12
CA ALA A 183 -21.01 -5.72 18.92
C ALA A 183 -20.54 -7.17 18.67
N ILE A 184 -21.07 -8.13 19.43
CA ILE A 184 -20.79 -9.56 19.24
C ILE A 184 -21.30 -10.04 17.88
N ALA A 185 -22.52 -9.67 17.50
CA ALA A 185 -23.11 -10.05 16.22
C ALA A 185 -22.29 -9.53 15.04
N ILE A 186 -21.83 -8.27 15.11
CA ILE A 186 -20.96 -7.68 14.09
C ILE A 186 -19.61 -8.39 14.05
N ALA A 187 -18.96 -8.60 15.20
CA ALA A 187 -17.67 -9.28 15.25
C ALA A 187 -17.73 -10.68 14.64
N ARG A 188 -18.76 -11.47 15.00
CA ARG A 188 -19.01 -12.80 14.43
C ARG A 188 -19.32 -12.74 12.93
N GLY A 189 -20.15 -11.80 12.49
CA GLY A 189 -20.49 -11.60 11.08
C GLY A 189 -19.28 -11.22 10.22
N LEU A 190 -18.31 -10.52 10.79
CA LEU A 190 -17.04 -10.18 10.15
C LEU A 190 -15.98 -11.28 10.29
N GLY A 191 -16.25 -12.35 11.04
CA GLY A 191 -15.29 -13.41 11.36
C GLY A 191 -14.11 -12.93 12.21
N ALA A 192 -14.29 -11.83 12.95
CA ALA A 192 -13.25 -11.23 13.76
C ALA A 192 -12.95 -12.08 15.00
N ARG A 193 -11.66 -12.34 15.22
CA ARG A 193 -11.16 -13.04 16.42
C ARG A 193 -10.39 -12.14 17.37
N TYR A 194 -9.95 -10.99 16.87
CA TYR A 194 -9.15 -10.05 17.62
C TYR A 194 -9.65 -8.62 17.44
N VAL A 195 -9.37 -7.77 18.41
CA VAL A 195 -9.56 -6.32 18.34
C VAL A 195 -8.25 -5.65 18.72
N ALA A 196 -7.78 -4.72 17.89
CA ALA A 196 -6.62 -3.88 18.15
C ALA A 196 -7.06 -2.42 18.33
N LEU A 197 -6.68 -1.81 19.45
CA LEU A 197 -6.96 -0.42 19.82
C LEU A 197 -5.64 0.33 19.96
N TYR A 198 -5.53 1.49 19.32
CA TYR A 198 -4.32 2.32 19.36
C TYR A 198 -4.62 3.72 19.87
N GLY A 199 -3.68 4.32 20.62
CA GLY A 199 -3.83 5.65 21.19
C GLY A 199 -5.16 5.82 21.94
N SER A 200 -5.98 6.75 21.49
CA SER A 200 -7.28 7.11 22.09
C SER A 200 -8.45 6.22 21.67
N ASP A 201 -8.23 5.19 20.87
CA ASP A 201 -9.29 4.26 20.49
C ASP A 201 -9.88 3.55 21.71
N ARG A 202 -11.20 3.38 21.68
CA ARG A 202 -11.97 2.76 22.75
C ARG A 202 -13.22 2.07 22.18
N LEU A 203 -13.66 1.04 22.87
CA LEU A 203 -14.96 0.42 22.66
C LEU A 203 -15.99 1.13 23.54
N ARG A 204 -17.24 1.21 23.09
CA ARG A 204 -18.32 1.90 23.81
C ARG A 204 -19.28 0.96 24.54
N PHE A 205 -19.09 -0.35 24.39
CA PHE A 205 -19.84 -1.39 25.10
C PHE A 205 -18.98 -2.01 26.21
N ASP A 206 -19.63 -2.70 27.15
CA ASP A 206 -18.94 -3.45 28.21
C ASP A 206 -18.27 -4.71 27.62
N GLY A 207 -16.94 -4.73 27.68
CA GLY A 207 -16.10 -5.83 27.20
C GLY A 207 -15.91 -6.98 28.21
N ALA A 208 -16.47 -6.90 29.42
CA ALA A 208 -16.24 -7.88 30.47
C ALA A 208 -16.66 -9.31 30.05
N GLY A 209 -15.71 -10.24 30.13
CA GLY A 209 -15.90 -11.63 29.71
C GLY A 209 -15.98 -11.85 28.19
N LEU A 210 -15.91 -10.78 27.38
CA LEU A 210 -15.81 -10.86 25.92
C LEU A 210 -14.37 -10.60 25.43
N LEU A 211 -13.66 -9.68 26.07
CA LEU A 211 -12.31 -9.29 25.69
C LEU A 211 -11.29 -9.98 26.60
N VAL A 212 -10.51 -10.89 26.02
CA VAL A 212 -9.38 -11.52 26.70
C VAL A 212 -8.11 -10.78 26.28
N PRO A 213 -7.37 -10.16 27.22
CA PRO A 213 -6.18 -9.39 26.87
C PRO A 213 -5.09 -10.29 26.32
N VAL A 214 -4.55 -9.92 25.15
CA VAL A 214 -3.34 -10.50 24.55
C VAL A 214 -2.14 -9.59 24.82
N HIS A 215 -2.37 -8.27 24.79
CA HIS A 215 -1.37 -7.27 25.12
C HIS A 215 -2.06 -5.99 25.59
N GLU A 216 -1.55 -5.41 26.68
CA GLU A 216 -2.01 -4.12 27.18
C GLU A 216 -0.82 -3.28 27.59
N GLU A 217 -0.66 -2.16 26.91
CA GLU A 217 0.30 -1.11 27.23
C GLU A 217 -0.33 0.24 26.91
N GLU A 218 0.15 1.31 27.54
CA GLU A 218 -0.23 2.66 27.16
C GLU A 218 0.04 2.89 25.66
N GLY A 219 -0.99 3.36 24.94
CA GLY A 219 -0.92 3.62 23.50
C GLY A 219 -1.21 2.43 22.59
N ALA A 220 -1.24 1.17 23.07
CA ALA A 220 -1.63 0.02 22.26
C ALA A 220 -2.20 -1.14 23.09
N ARG A 221 -3.41 -1.59 22.73
CA ARG A 221 -4.09 -2.72 23.37
C ARG A 221 -4.60 -3.70 22.32
N VAL A 222 -4.44 -4.99 22.58
CA VAL A 222 -4.95 -6.06 21.74
C VAL A 222 -5.68 -7.07 22.59
N TYR A 223 -6.88 -7.39 22.15
CA TYR A 223 -7.77 -8.34 22.80
C TYR A 223 -8.12 -9.46 21.83
N ARG A 224 -8.19 -10.68 22.35
CA ARG A 224 -8.89 -11.79 21.70
C ARG A 224 -10.37 -11.70 22.08
N LEU A 225 -11.25 -11.91 21.11
CA LEU A 225 -12.68 -12.03 21.36
C LEU A 225 -12.97 -13.45 21.85
N ALA A 226 -13.63 -13.57 22.99
CA ALA A 226 -14.15 -14.85 23.47
C ALA A 226 -15.27 -15.35 22.55
N ASP A 227 -15.28 -16.65 22.29
CA ASP A 227 -16.27 -17.32 21.43
C ASP A 227 -17.70 -17.21 21.99
#